data_AF-A0AAE0ES02-F1
#
_entry.id   AF-A0AAE0ES02-F1
#
_cell.length_a   1.000
_cell.length_b   1.000
_cell.length_c   1.000
_cell.angle_alpha   90.00
_cell.angle_beta   90.00
_cell.angle_gamma   90.00
#
_symmetry.space_group_name_H-M   'P 1'
#
loop_
_entity.id
_entity.type
_entity.pdbx_description
1 polymer ?
#
loop_
_entity_poly.entity_id
_entity_poly.type
_entity_poly.pdbx_seq_one_letter_code
_entity_poly.pdbx_strand_id
1 'polypeptide(L)'
;MRCGVWAEQDAEIPDASSKNCKMSACDNIFVAVNYEEKHTNLTAAEERAQKKLAEENDDRALMRFEFIEAIVRLAIAKHGMKVETDDASESVDMLVERHLIPSLCPESVLDPNTFREKRLYFEEMDIVFTEHCALFQAVFDLYTKKGCKKRYANLPMEGFLLFLEEAALLGNATGMSKREYKLVFIKSQMAVVDEIKQRSRAITLTFVDFLEAMGRTADWISMPTQEALEKFYDRELNPPTQPSLVYEFYTKCPLSDVEMLRRDSSDLMTVKTRMLWDKMPMLIELIVESLRARYGGSNESELVGRLKSVRNMI
;
A
#
# COMPACT_ATOMS: atom_id res chain seq x y z
N MET A 1 16.06 -3.33 -3.39
CA MET A 1 16.72 -2.18 -2.73
C MET A 1 18.08 -2.69 -2.27
N ARG A 2 19.20 -2.06 -2.67
CA ARG A 2 20.54 -2.53 -2.27
C ARG A 2 20.74 -2.22 -0.79
N CYS A 3 21.13 -3.22 0.00
CA CYS A 3 21.14 -3.09 1.46
C CYS A 3 22.13 -2.03 1.98
N GLY A 4 23.25 -1.81 1.28
CA GLY A 4 24.22 -0.77 1.66
C GLY A 4 23.68 0.67 1.60
N VAL A 5 22.72 0.95 0.69
CA VAL A 5 22.22 2.31 0.49
C VAL A 5 21.33 2.76 1.64
N TRP A 6 20.38 1.93 2.07
CA TRP A 6 19.50 2.29 3.20
C TRP A 6 20.27 2.24 4.54
N ALA A 7 21.19 1.29 4.70
CA ALA A 7 21.96 1.16 5.92
C ALA A 7 22.84 2.40 6.19
N GLU A 8 23.41 3.00 5.14
CA GLU A 8 24.19 4.25 5.26
C GLU A 8 23.32 5.50 5.24
N GLN A 9 22.49 5.66 4.21
CA GLN A 9 21.80 6.93 3.96
C GLN A 9 20.66 7.18 4.92
N ASP A 10 19.98 6.11 5.34
CA ASP A 10 18.80 6.23 6.18
C ASP A 10 19.14 5.95 7.65
N ALA A 11 19.93 4.91 7.93
CA ALA A 11 20.13 4.41 9.31
C ALA A 11 21.52 4.68 9.93
N GLU A 12 22.45 5.28 9.19
CA GLU A 12 23.82 5.61 9.63
C GLU A 12 24.54 4.43 10.34
N ILE A 13 24.28 3.20 9.86
CA ILE A 13 24.82 1.97 10.46
C ILE A 13 26.32 1.84 10.20
N PRO A 14 26.85 2.05 8.98
CA PRO A 14 28.29 1.96 8.74
C PRO A 14 29.06 3.00 9.55
N ASP A 15 30.23 2.61 10.06
CA ASP A 15 31.17 3.49 10.74
C ASP A 15 32.55 3.34 10.10
N ALA A 16 33.07 4.43 9.55
CA ALA A 16 34.36 4.45 8.85
C ALA A 16 35.53 4.07 9.78
N SER A 17 35.39 4.33 11.08
CA SER A 17 36.37 4.00 12.11
C SER A 17 36.24 2.56 12.63
N SER A 18 35.07 1.93 12.44
CA SER A 18 34.83 0.54 12.83
C SER A 18 35.68 -0.42 12.00
N LYS A 19 36.25 -1.44 12.65
CA LYS A 19 36.95 -2.53 11.94
C LYS A 19 35.97 -3.51 11.29
N ASN A 20 34.78 -3.64 11.85
CA ASN A 20 33.84 -4.73 11.55
C ASN A 20 32.59 -4.25 10.79
N CYS A 21 32.27 -2.95 10.84
CA CYS A 21 31.04 -2.40 10.26
C CYS A 21 31.33 -1.18 9.36
N LYS A 22 32.18 -1.36 8.33
CA LYS A 22 32.38 -0.36 7.27
C LYS A 22 31.35 -0.58 6.16
N MET A 23 31.23 0.38 5.23
CA MET A 23 30.38 0.22 4.04
C MET A 23 30.65 -1.09 3.28
N SER A 24 31.93 -1.44 3.08
CA SER A 24 32.31 -2.71 2.44
C SER A 24 31.81 -3.95 3.19
N ALA A 25 31.67 -3.86 4.52
CA ALA A 25 31.11 -4.96 5.31
C ALA A 25 29.59 -5.07 5.10
N CYS A 26 28.88 -3.96 4.99
CA CYS A 26 27.44 -3.94 4.67
C CYS A 26 27.17 -4.51 3.27
N ASP A 27 28.00 -4.18 2.28
CA ASP A 27 27.91 -4.76 0.94
C ASP A 27 28.19 -6.28 0.95
N ASN A 28 29.20 -6.72 1.69
CA ASN A 28 29.49 -8.15 1.84
C ASN A 28 28.35 -8.90 2.54
N ILE A 29 27.70 -8.28 3.54
CA ILE A 29 26.52 -8.85 4.19
C ILE A 29 25.39 -9.00 3.17
N PHE A 30 25.11 -7.98 2.36
CA PHE A 30 24.10 -8.06 1.31
C PHE A 30 24.34 -9.23 0.35
N VAL A 31 25.58 -9.35 -0.15
CA VAL A 31 25.98 -10.44 -1.05
C VAL A 31 25.83 -11.79 -0.37
N ALA A 32 26.19 -11.89 0.91
CA ALA A 32 26.10 -13.14 1.66
C ALA A 32 24.65 -13.59 1.90
N VAL A 33 23.73 -12.67 2.25
CA VAL A 33 22.34 -13.05 2.55
C VAL A 33 21.49 -13.27 1.30
N ASN A 34 21.89 -12.71 0.16
CA ASN A 34 21.24 -12.93 -1.13
C ASN A 34 21.85 -14.11 -1.90
N TYR A 35 22.85 -14.80 -1.32
CA TYR A 35 23.51 -15.92 -1.96
C TYR A 35 22.60 -17.16 -1.96
N GLU A 36 22.29 -17.66 -3.16
CA GLU A 36 21.54 -18.90 -3.33
C GLU A 36 22.50 -20.10 -3.46
N GLU A 37 22.53 -20.97 -2.44
CA GLU A 37 23.37 -22.18 -2.43
C GLU A 37 22.94 -23.15 -3.54
N LYS A 38 23.82 -23.45 -4.50
CA LYS A 38 23.57 -24.49 -5.50
C LYS A 38 23.83 -25.87 -4.90
N HIS A 39 22.80 -26.49 -4.35
CA HIS A 39 22.90 -27.87 -3.87
C HIS A 39 22.86 -28.85 -5.05
N THR A 40 23.85 -29.75 -5.10
CA THR A 40 23.96 -30.75 -6.18
C THR A 40 23.26 -32.08 -5.88
N ASN A 41 22.76 -32.26 -4.64
CA ASN A 41 22.17 -33.50 -4.15
C ASN A 41 20.80 -33.24 -3.49
N LEU A 42 19.88 -32.66 -4.24
CA LEU A 42 18.52 -32.40 -3.77
C LEU A 42 17.56 -33.50 -4.20
N THR A 43 16.55 -33.75 -3.38
CA THR A 43 15.37 -34.50 -3.82
C THR A 43 14.60 -33.69 -4.86
N ALA A 44 13.82 -34.34 -5.72
CA ALA A 44 12.99 -33.64 -6.72
C ALA A 44 12.03 -32.59 -6.10
N ALA A 45 11.62 -32.80 -4.84
CA ALA A 45 10.79 -31.84 -4.11
C ALA A 45 11.58 -30.58 -3.72
N GLU A 46 12.82 -30.75 -3.26
CA GLU A 46 13.73 -29.65 -2.90
C GLU A 46 14.22 -28.90 -4.15
N GLU A 47 14.53 -29.60 -5.24
CA GLU A 47 14.87 -28.97 -6.52
C GLU A 47 13.72 -28.08 -7.01
N ARG A 48 12.47 -28.55 -6.90
CA ARG A 48 11.30 -27.76 -7.28
C ARG A 48 11.10 -26.56 -6.37
N ALA A 49 11.31 -26.72 -5.05
CA ALA A 49 11.21 -25.62 -4.10
C ALA A 49 12.29 -24.56 -4.35
N GLN A 50 13.52 -24.99 -4.59
CA GLN A 50 14.65 -24.11 -4.90
C GLN A 50 14.46 -23.40 -6.23
N LYS A 51 14.00 -24.10 -7.27
CA LYS A 51 13.67 -23.46 -8.55
C LYS A 51 12.60 -22.39 -8.39
N LYS A 52 11.56 -22.66 -7.60
CA LYS A 52 10.50 -21.69 -7.31
C LYS A 52 11.04 -20.50 -6.50
N LEU A 53 11.96 -20.73 -5.56
CA LEU A 53 12.64 -19.68 -4.82
C LEU A 53 13.39 -18.76 -5.77
N ALA A 54 14.26 -19.32 -6.62
CA ALA A 54 15.06 -18.57 -7.60
C ALA A 54 14.22 -17.84 -8.65
N GLU A 55 13.02 -18.34 -9.00
CA GLU A 55 12.10 -17.65 -9.90
C GLU A 55 11.42 -16.42 -9.27
N GLU A 56 11.27 -16.41 -7.94
CA GLU A 56 10.55 -15.36 -7.20
C GLU A 56 11.49 -14.43 -6.42
N ASN A 57 12.72 -14.87 -6.14
CA ASN A 57 13.79 -14.07 -5.56
C ASN A 57 14.39 -13.15 -6.63
N ASP A 58 14.62 -11.88 -6.28
CA ASP A 58 15.24 -10.93 -7.18
C ASP A 58 16.70 -10.78 -6.76
N ASP A 59 17.64 -11.10 -7.65
CA ASP A 59 19.09 -10.95 -7.42
C ASP A 59 19.51 -9.52 -6.97
N ARG A 60 18.63 -8.52 -7.09
CA ARG A 60 18.86 -7.12 -6.74
C ARG A 60 18.02 -6.64 -5.55
N ALA A 61 17.26 -7.52 -4.90
CA ALA A 61 16.45 -7.17 -3.74
C ALA A 61 16.37 -8.32 -2.73
N LEU A 62 16.32 -7.97 -1.45
CA LEU A 62 16.15 -8.95 -0.40
C LEU A 62 14.67 -9.33 -0.23
N MET A 63 14.40 -10.62 -0.08
CA MET A 63 13.16 -11.09 0.53
C MET A 63 13.16 -10.82 2.04
N ARG A 64 11.98 -10.92 2.68
CA ARG A 64 11.83 -10.58 4.10
C ARG A 64 12.79 -11.35 5.01
N PHE A 65 12.98 -12.65 4.77
CA PHE A 65 13.87 -13.47 5.60
C PHE A 65 15.35 -13.09 5.40
N GLU A 66 15.77 -12.81 4.17
CA GLU A 66 17.13 -12.34 3.86
C GLU A 66 17.38 -10.96 4.48
N PHE A 67 16.38 -10.09 4.48
CA PHE A 67 16.43 -8.78 5.12
C PHE A 67 16.55 -8.89 6.65
N ILE A 68 15.78 -9.78 7.28
CA ILE A 68 15.90 -10.05 8.73
C ILE A 68 17.29 -10.62 9.05
N GLU A 69 17.79 -11.55 8.25
CA GLU A 69 19.15 -12.08 8.41
C GLU A 69 20.21 -10.98 8.27
N ALA A 70 20.05 -10.08 7.30
CA ALA A 70 20.94 -8.94 7.12
C ALA A 70 20.95 -8.03 8.37
N ILE A 71 19.81 -7.76 8.97
CA ILE A 71 19.70 -6.98 10.22
C ILE A 71 20.50 -7.65 11.34
N VAL A 72 20.35 -8.96 11.53
CA VAL A 72 21.09 -9.70 12.57
C VAL A 72 22.60 -9.65 12.32
N ARG A 73 23.04 -9.85 11.08
CA ARG A 73 24.47 -9.78 10.71
C ARG A 73 25.03 -8.37 10.89
N LEU A 74 24.27 -7.33 10.54
CA LEU A 74 24.65 -5.92 10.73
C LEU A 74 24.78 -5.59 12.22
N ALA A 75 23.84 -6.07 13.05
CA ALA A 75 23.85 -5.87 14.49
C ALA A 75 25.11 -6.45 15.14
N ILE A 76 25.42 -7.71 14.82
CA ILE A 76 26.63 -8.38 15.33
C ILE A 76 27.90 -7.69 14.82
N ALA A 77 27.92 -7.21 13.58
CA ALA A 77 29.06 -6.49 13.04
C ALA A 77 29.27 -5.10 13.69
N LYS A 78 28.18 -4.42 14.08
CA LYS A 78 28.20 -3.06 14.65
C LYS A 78 28.46 -3.05 16.15
N HIS A 79 27.73 -3.85 16.92
CA HIS A 79 27.75 -3.84 18.39
C HIS A 79 28.32 -5.12 19.01
N GLY A 80 28.32 -6.21 18.25
CA GLY A 80 28.81 -7.52 18.68
C GLY A 80 30.34 -7.68 18.62
N MET A 81 30.81 -8.92 18.77
CA MET A 81 32.22 -9.32 18.60
C MET A 81 33.21 -8.50 19.44
N LYS A 82 32.95 -8.33 20.73
CA LYS A 82 33.76 -7.54 21.68
C LYS A 82 33.86 -6.05 21.35
N VAL A 83 32.94 -5.51 20.53
CA VAL A 83 32.85 -4.05 20.31
C VAL A 83 32.14 -3.42 21.50
N GLU A 84 30.91 -3.84 21.79
CA GLU A 84 30.14 -3.39 22.96
C GLU A 84 29.56 -4.56 23.76
N THR A 85 29.05 -5.59 23.07
CA THR A 85 28.53 -6.82 23.69
C THR A 85 29.01 -8.07 22.93
N ASP A 86 28.94 -9.23 23.58
CA ASP A 86 29.14 -10.54 22.97
C ASP A 86 27.82 -11.32 22.81
N ASP A 87 26.70 -10.77 23.29
CA ASP A 87 25.38 -11.35 23.12
C ASP A 87 24.73 -10.87 21.81
N ALA A 88 24.28 -11.83 20.99
CA ALA A 88 23.70 -11.54 19.70
C ALA A 88 22.30 -10.89 19.82
N SER A 89 21.52 -11.25 20.84
CA SER A 89 20.20 -10.66 21.08
C SER A 89 20.36 -9.19 21.47
N GLU A 90 21.25 -8.91 22.42
CA GLU A 90 21.55 -7.56 22.86
C GLU A 90 22.10 -6.70 21.71
N SER A 91 22.94 -7.27 20.83
CA SER A 91 23.42 -6.57 19.63
C SER A 91 22.27 -6.14 18.71
N VAL A 92 21.26 -6.99 18.54
CA VAL A 92 20.08 -6.71 17.71
C VAL A 92 19.22 -5.63 18.36
N ASP A 93 18.97 -5.73 19.67
CA ASP A 93 18.22 -4.70 20.40
C ASP A 93 18.91 -3.34 20.28
N MET A 94 20.23 -3.29 20.44
CA MET A 94 21.02 -2.06 20.26
C MET A 94 20.91 -1.49 18.85
N LEU A 95 21.00 -2.33 17.81
CA LEU A 95 20.86 -1.85 16.42
C LEU A 95 19.45 -1.29 16.18
N VAL A 96 18.42 -2.00 16.64
CA VAL A 96 17.02 -1.61 16.46
C VAL A 96 16.74 -0.28 17.17
N GLU A 97 17.11 -0.16 18.43
CA GLU A 97 16.79 1.00 19.27
C GLU A 97 17.62 2.24 18.90
N ARG A 98 18.90 2.06 18.56
CA ARG A 98 19.83 3.19 18.34
C ARG A 98 19.90 3.64 16.89
N HIS A 99 19.65 2.74 15.93
CA HIS A 99 19.82 3.04 14.51
C HIS A 99 18.52 2.91 13.71
N LEU A 100 17.79 1.80 13.85
CA LEU A 100 16.62 1.57 13.00
C LEU A 100 15.44 2.46 13.40
N ILE A 101 14.94 2.34 14.64
CA ILE A 101 13.77 3.09 15.11
C ILE A 101 13.93 4.61 14.93
N PRO A 102 15.06 5.24 15.29
CA PRO A 102 15.25 6.69 15.11
C PRO A 102 15.21 7.13 13.64
N SER A 103 15.51 6.20 12.72
CA SER A 103 15.62 6.46 11.29
C SER A 103 14.35 6.07 10.51
N LEU A 104 13.39 5.41 11.15
CA LEU A 104 12.14 5.04 10.51
C LEU A 104 11.30 6.29 10.22
N CYS A 105 10.76 6.35 9.01
CA CYS A 105 9.74 7.34 8.73
C CYS A 105 8.47 7.07 9.55
N PRO A 106 7.68 8.10 9.92
CA PRO A 106 6.50 7.94 10.78
C PRO A 106 5.51 6.88 10.26
N GLU A 107 5.40 6.72 8.95
CA GLU A 107 4.49 5.75 8.34
C GLU A 107 4.89 4.29 8.61
N SER A 108 6.18 4.03 8.87
CA SER A 108 6.71 2.69 9.12
C SER A 108 6.40 2.16 10.52
N VAL A 109 6.19 3.04 11.50
CA VAL A 109 5.89 2.65 12.88
C VAL A 109 4.39 2.45 13.15
N LEU A 110 3.54 2.76 12.17
CA LEU A 110 2.09 2.57 12.29
C LEU A 110 1.69 1.11 12.12
N ASP A 111 1.13 0.54 13.18
CA ASP A 111 0.48 -0.76 13.16
C ASP A 111 -0.76 -0.73 12.24
N PRO A 112 -0.79 -1.54 11.16
CA PRO A 112 -1.95 -1.66 10.29
C PRO A 112 -3.24 -2.09 11.02
N ASN A 113 -3.15 -2.85 12.13
CA ASN A 113 -4.32 -3.30 12.88
C ASN A 113 -5.00 -2.18 13.68
N THR A 114 -4.26 -1.14 14.07
CA THR A 114 -4.87 0.05 14.69
C THR A 114 -5.94 0.66 13.80
N PHE A 115 -5.71 0.72 12.48
CA PHE A 115 -6.74 1.16 11.54
C PHE A 115 -7.95 0.21 11.50
N ARG A 116 -7.70 -1.10 11.46
CA ARG A 116 -8.77 -2.11 11.41
C ARG A 116 -9.71 -1.98 12.60
N GLU A 117 -9.14 -1.98 13.80
CA GLU A 117 -9.90 -1.93 15.05
C GLU A 117 -10.55 -0.57 15.32
N LYS A 118 -9.88 0.53 14.98
CA LYS A 118 -10.32 1.88 15.36
C LYS A 118 -11.07 2.62 14.27
N ARG A 119 -11.03 2.14 13.02
CA ARG A 119 -11.64 2.82 11.87
C ARG A 119 -12.52 1.93 11.00
N LEU A 120 -12.09 0.70 10.71
CA LEU A 120 -12.72 -0.14 9.66
C LEU A 120 -13.78 -1.11 10.20
N TYR A 121 -13.50 -1.81 11.29
CA TYR A 121 -14.34 -2.90 11.82
C TYR A 121 -15.49 -2.36 12.66
N PHE A 122 -16.41 -1.68 11.97
CA PHE A 122 -17.66 -1.14 12.51
C PHE A 122 -18.83 -1.66 11.67
N GLU A 123 -19.98 -1.86 12.29
CA GLU A 123 -21.19 -2.36 11.62
C GLU A 123 -21.63 -1.42 10.49
N GLU A 124 -21.52 -0.11 10.70
CA GLU A 124 -21.83 0.92 9.72
C GLU A 124 -20.96 0.80 8.46
N MET A 125 -19.70 0.39 8.60
CA MET A 125 -18.82 0.13 7.45
C MET A 125 -19.21 -1.16 6.72
N ASP A 126 -19.62 -2.20 7.45
CA ASP A 126 -20.10 -3.45 6.84
C ASP A 126 -21.36 -3.24 6.01
N ILE A 127 -22.29 -2.40 6.49
CA ILE A 127 -23.49 -2.00 5.74
C ILE A 127 -23.09 -1.36 4.41
N VAL A 128 -22.20 -0.36 4.44
CA VAL A 128 -21.74 0.34 3.22
C VAL A 128 -21.06 -0.63 2.25
N PHE A 129 -20.17 -1.52 2.74
CA PHE A 129 -19.51 -2.49 1.87
C PHE A 129 -20.49 -3.53 1.30
N THR A 130 -21.47 -3.97 2.09
CA THR A 130 -22.47 -4.94 1.66
C THR A 130 -23.36 -4.35 0.57
N GLU A 131 -23.81 -3.10 0.74
CA GLU A 131 -24.64 -2.39 -0.23
C GLU A 131 -23.93 -2.25 -1.59
N HIS A 132 -22.65 -1.92 -1.60
CA HIS A 132 -21.87 -1.68 -2.82
C HIS A 132 -20.95 -2.84 -3.21
N CYS A 133 -21.16 -4.03 -2.65
CA CYS A 133 -20.28 -5.19 -2.85
C CYS A 133 -20.16 -5.58 -4.33
N ALA A 134 -21.27 -5.51 -5.08
CA ALA A 134 -21.30 -5.81 -6.50
C ALA A 134 -20.42 -4.87 -7.33
N LEU A 135 -20.39 -3.58 -6.97
CA LEU A 135 -19.50 -2.58 -7.57
C LEU A 135 -18.04 -2.89 -7.27
N PHE A 136 -17.70 -3.06 -5.99
CA PHE A 136 -16.32 -3.36 -5.60
C PHE A 136 -15.80 -4.63 -6.24
N GLN A 137 -16.60 -5.69 -6.30
CA GLN A 137 -16.21 -6.94 -6.95
C GLN A 137 -15.98 -6.73 -8.45
N ALA A 138 -16.84 -5.97 -9.15
CA ALA A 138 -16.67 -5.71 -10.57
C ALA A 138 -15.41 -4.89 -10.88
N VAL A 139 -15.10 -3.89 -10.04
CA VAL A 139 -13.85 -3.11 -10.11
C VAL A 139 -12.66 -4.02 -9.87
N PHE A 140 -12.63 -4.74 -8.75
CA PHE A 140 -11.55 -5.66 -8.39
C PHE A 140 -11.25 -6.65 -9.52
N ASP A 141 -12.28 -7.29 -10.06
CA ASP A 141 -12.19 -8.28 -11.12
C ASP A 141 -11.63 -7.70 -12.43
N LEU A 142 -12.06 -6.48 -12.80
CA LEU A 142 -11.59 -5.80 -14.01
C LEU A 142 -10.10 -5.47 -13.90
N TYR A 143 -9.69 -4.84 -12.80
CA TYR A 143 -8.31 -4.36 -12.65
C TYR A 143 -7.33 -5.46 -12.25
N THR A 144 -7.81 -6.55 -11.66
CA THR A 144 -7.05 -7.80 -11.53
C THR A 144 -6.67 -8.31 -12.92
N LYS A 145 -7.55 -8.22 -13.92
CA LYS A 145 -7.23 -8.68 -15.29
C LYS A 145 -6.38 -7.67 -16.05
N LYS A 146 -6.75 -6.38 -16.04
CA LYS A 146 -6.04 -5.31 -16.75
C LYS A 146 -4.61 -5.09 -16.27
N GLY A 147 -4.38 -5.15 -14.96
CA GLY A 147 -3.07 -4.91 -14.35
C GLY A 147 -2.09 -6.08 -14.50
N CYS A 148 -2.55 -7.21 -15.02
CA CYS A 148 -1.85 -8.47 -14.95
C CYS A 148 -1.24 -8.88 -16.29
N LYS A 149 0.10 -8.88 -16.38
CA LYS A 149 0.83 -9.59 -17.45
C LYS A 149 0.86 -11.11 -17.23
N LYS A 150 0.68 -11.56 -15.98
CA LYS A 150 0.58 -12.97 -15.54
C LYS A 150 -0.82 -13.20 -14.99
N ARG A 151 -1.39 -14.41 -15.10
CA ARG A 151 -2.71 -14.73 -14.51
C ARG A 151 -2.61 -14.82 -12.97
N TYR A 152 -2.53 -13.69 -12.29
CA TYR A 152 -2.77 -13.64 -10.85
C TYR A 152 -4.27 -13.71 -10.57
N ALA A 153 -4.66 -14.41 -9.50
CA ALA A 153 -6.05 -14.46 -9.04
C ALA A 153 -6.46 -13.21 -8.23
N ASN A 154 -5.48 -12.35 -7.94
CA ASN A 154 -5.56 -11.22 -7.02
C ASN A 154 -5.07 -9.94 -7.70
N LEU A 155 -5.44 -8.78 -7.15
CA LEU A 155 -5.15 -7.47 -7.72
C LEU A 155 -3.69 -7.05 -7.48
N PRO A 156 -2.85 -6.92 -8.53
CA PRO A 156 -1.48 -6.43 -8.38
C PRO A 156 -1.43 -4.90 -8.22
N MET A 157 -0.29 -4.38 -7.77
CA MET A 157 -0.05 -2.94 -7.59
C MET A 157 -0.34 -2.14 -8.87
N GLU A 158 0.07 -2.64 -10.04
CA GLU A 158 -0.15 -1.98 -11.33
C GLU A 158 -1.66 -1.86 -11.63
N GLY A 159 -2.42 -2.91 -11.34
CA GLY A 159 -3.87 -2.91 -11.50
C GLY A 159 -4.55 -1.95 -10.53
N PHE A 160 -4.10 -1.93 -9.28
CA PHE A 160 -4.60 -1.00 -8.27
C PHE A 160 -4.33 0.47 -8.65
N LEU A 161 -3.11 0.79 -9.09
CA LEU A 161 -2.76 2.14 -9.53
C LEU A 161 -3.50 2.56 -10.80
N LEU A 162 -3.69 1.63 -11.75
CA LEU A 162 -4.50 1.89 -12.94
C LEU A 162 -5.96 2.16 -12.56
N PHE A 163 -6.52 1.42 -11.62
CA PHE A 163 -7.86 1.70 -11.08
C PHE A 163 -7.95 3.12 -10.53
N LEU A 164 -7.03 3.50 -9.64
CA LEU A 164 -7.03 4.81 -9.00
C LEU A 164 -6.91 5.94 -10.01
N GLU A 165 -6.07 5.77 -11.04
CA GLU A 165 -5.96 6.71 -12.16
C GLU A 165 -7.28 6.76 -12.95
N GLU A 166 -7.85 5.61 -13.29
CA GLU A 166 -9.05 5.56 -14.11
C GLU A 166 -10.32 6.06 -13.38
N ALA A 167 -10.34 5.98 -12.06
CA ALA A 167 -11.38 6.49 -11.17
C ALA A 167 -11.13 7.94 -10.71
N ALA A 168 -10.16 8.65 -11.33
CA ALA A 168 -9.80 10.03 -11.00
C ALA A 168 -9.42 10.26 -9.52
N LEU A 169 -8.97 9.21 -8.84
CA LEU A 169 -8.50 9.27 -7.45
C LEU A 169 -7.03 9.68 -7.36
N LEU A 170 -6.25 9.42 -8.40
CA LEU A 170 -4.83 9.76 -8.45
C LEU A 170 -4.61 11.18 -8.98
N GLY A 171 -3.86 11.99 -8.25
CA GLY A 171 -3.42 13.32 -8.69
C GLY A 171 -3.91 14.44 -7.78
N ASN A 172 -3.79 15.68 -8.27
CA ASN A 172 -4.00 16.86 -7.44
C ASN A 172 -5.45 16.97 -6.94
N ALA A 173 -6.45 16.46 -7.68
CA ALA A 173 -7.87 16.59 -7.32
C ALA A 173 -8.16 16.09 -5.89
N THR A 174 -7.65 14.93 -5.49
CA THR A 174 -7.85 14.37 -4.13
C THR A 174 -6.75 14.75 -3.14
N GLY A 175 -5.67 15.38 -3.62
CA GLY A 175 -4.46 15.65 -2.85
C GLY A 175 -3.59 14.43 -2.55
N MET A 176 -3.95 13.24 -3.06
CA MET A 176 -3.20 12.01 -2.83
C MET A 176 -2.20 11.71 -3.95
N SER A 177 -0.95 11.52 -3.54
CA SER A 177 0.16 11.12 -4.39
C SER A 177 0.17 9.62 -4.67
N LYS A 178 0.84 9.24 -5.76
CA LYS A 178 1.14 7.84 -6.08
C LYS A 178 1.91 7.12 -4.95
N ARG A 179 2.74 7.84 -4.18
CA ARG A 179 3.48 7.28 -3.03
C ARG A 179 2.52 6.87 -1.92
N GLU A 180 1.56 7.73 -1.59
CA GLU A 180 0.56 7.46 -0.56
C GLU A 180 -0.32 6.28 -0.95
N TYR A 181 -0.76 6.18 -2.21
CA TYR A 181 -1.51 5.00 -2.66
C TYR A 181 -0.73 3.69 -2.61
N LYS A 182 0.59 3.72 -2.83
CA LYS A 182 1.43 2.53 -2.58
C LYS A 182 1.45 2.14 -1.10
N LEU A 183 1.46 3.12 -0.19
CA LEU A 183 1.34 2.86 1.25
C LEU A 183 -0.04 2.30 1.61
N VAL A 184 -1.13 2.79 1.00
CA VAL A 184 -2.47 2.20 1.14
C VAL A 184 -2.43 0.72 0.77
N PHE A 185 -1.89 0.40 -0.40
CA PHE A 185 -1.79 -0.97 -0.88
C PHE A 185 -1.03 -1.85 0.12
N ILE A 186 0.18 -1.47 0.50
CA ILE A 186 1.04 -2.25 1.40
C ILE A 186 0.38 -2.43 2.77
N LYS A 187 -0.19 -1.36 3.35
CA LYS A 187 -0.84 -1.44 4.67
C LYS A 187 -2.16 -2.20 4.67
N SER A 188 -2.77 -2.42 3.50
CA SER A 188 -4.02 -3.18 3.38
C SER A 188 -3.79 -4.69 3.35
N GLN A 189 -2.56 -5.14 3.07
CA GLN A 189 -2.26 -6.56 2.96
C GLN A 189 -2.30 -7.24 4.34
N MET A 190 -2.91 -8.42 4.38
CA MET A 190 -2.78 -9.33 5.52
C MET A 190 -1.42 -10.02 5.52
N ALA A 191 -0.92 -10.33 6.71
CA ALA A 191 0.36 -11.02 6.88
C ALA A 191 0.36 -12.39 6.20
N VAL A 192 1.38 -12.64 5.39
CA VAL A 192 1.64 -13.94 4.77
C VAL A 192 2.77 -14.63 5.51
N VAL A 193 2.49 -15.84 6.01
CA VAL A 193 3.46 -16.62 6.78
C VAL A 193 4.60 -17.10 5.88
N ASP A 194 4.27 -17.74 4.75
CA ASP A 194 5.24 -18.31 3.81
C ASP A 194 5.19 -17.53 2.48
N GLU A 195 6.00 -16.47 2.39
CA GLU A 195 6.07 -15.57 1.22
C GLU A 195 6.63 -16.26 -0.03
N ILE A 196 7.34 -17.38 0.12
CA ILE A 196 7.91 -18.14 -1.00
C ILE A 196 6.80 -18.99 -1.62
N LYS A 197 6.08 -19.76 -0.80
CA LYS A 197 4.98 -20.60 -1.32
C LYS A 197 3.81 -19.75 -1.80
N GLN A 198 3.52 -18.65 -1.10
CA GLN A 198 2.37 -17.79 -1.35
C GLN A 198 2.78 -16.41 -1.88
N ARG A 199 3.82 -16.36 -2.74
CA ARG A 199 4.36 -15.11 -3.28
C ARG A 199 3.32 -14.20 -3.91
N SER A 200 2.46 -14.76 -4.78
CA SER A 200 1.32 -14.04 -5.34
C SER A 200 0.50 -13.35 -4.26
N ARG A 201 0.09 -14.06 -3.19
CA ARG A 201 -0.68 -13.49 -2.07
C ARG A 201 0.10 -12.40 -1.32
N ALA A 202 1.42 -12.53 -1.21
CA ALA A 202 2.29 -11.58 -0.52
C ALA A 202 2.49 -10.26 -1.28
N ILE A 203 2.33 -10.25 -2.60
CA ILE A 203 2.56 -9.06 -3.44
C ILE A 203 1.30 -8.51 -4.12
N THR A 204 0.14 -9.10 -3.84
CA THR A 204 -1.15 -8.71 -4.41
C THR A 204 -2.20 -8.50 -3.31
N LEU A 205 -3.30 -7.84 -3.66
CA LEU A 205 -4.49 -7.71 -2.81
C LEU A 205 -5.52 -8.79 -3.19
N THR A 206 -5.97 -9.54 -2.20
CA THR A 206 -7.25 -10.26 -2.28
C THR A 206 -8.41 -9.26 -2.30
N PHE A 207 -9.62 -9.74 -2.56
CA PHE A 207 -10.80 -8.88 -2.52
C PHE A 207 -10.99 -8.22 -1.14
N VAL A 208 -10.73 -8.96 -0.05
CA VAL A 208 -10.80 -8.41 1.32
C VAL A 208 -9.76 -7.31 1.54
N ASP A 209 -8.51 -7.52 1.10
CA ASP A 209 -7.49 -6.46 1.21
C ASP A 209 -7.85 -5.25 0.33
N PHE A 210 -8.53 -5.46 -0.80
CA PHE A 210 -9.01 -4.37 -1.65
C PHE A 210 -10.12 -3.55 -0.98
N LEU A 211 -11.08 -4.19 -0.29
CA LEU A 211 -12.07 -3.45 0.52
C LEU A 211 -11.40 -2.63 1.62
N GLU A 212 -10.42 -3.21 2.31
CA GLU A 212 -9.60 -2.46 3.28
C GLU A 212 -8.86 -1.29 2.62
N ALA A 213 -8.30 -1.48 1.43
CA ALA A 213 -7.64 -0.42 0.67
C ALA A 213 -8.61 0.72 0.31
N MET A 214 -9.88 0.40 0.03
CA MET A 214 -10.91 1.43 -0.19
C MET A 214 -11.24 2.17 1.10
N GLY A 215 -11.37 1.47 2.22
CA GLY A 215 -11.51 2.10 3.53
C GLY A 215 -10.34 3.03 3.86
N ARG A 216 -9.09 2.57 3.68
CA ARG A 216 -7.89 3.41 3.89
C ARG A 216 -7.86 4.61 2.94
N THR A 217 -8.26 4.42 1.68
CA THR A 217 -8.38 5.50 0.70
C THR A 217 -9.40 6.56 1.16
N ALA A 218 -10.59 6.12 1.58
CA ALA A 218 -11.61 7.04 2.13
C ALA A 218 -11.11 7.75 3.39
N ASP A 219 -10.35 7.08 4.26
CA ASP A 219 -9.80 7.67 5.47
C ASP A 219 -8.73 8.73 5.17
N TRP A 220 -7.96 8.54 4.09
CA TRP A 220 -6.87 9.43 3.70
C TRP A 220 -7.32 10.63 2.86
N ILE A 221 -8.27 10.43 1.92
CA ILE A 221 -8.82 11.53 1.11
C ILE A 221 -9.59 12.49 2.00
N SER A 222 -9.38 13.79 1.80
CA SER A 222 -10.13 14.81 2.52
C SER A 222 -11.47 15.11 1.87
N MET A 223 -12.45 14.25 2.10
CA MET A 223 -13.79 14.43 1.56
C MET A 223 -14.39 15.80 1.90
N PRO A 224 -15.10 16.45 0.97
CA PRO A 224 -15.76 17.73 1.26
C PRO A 224 -16.72 17.59 2.44
N THR A 225 -16.87 18.67 3.20
CA THR A 225 -17.94 18.79 4.20
C THR A 225 -19.21 19.26 3.50
N GLN A 226 -20.35 19.07 4.15
CA GLN A 226 -21.62 19.61 3.68
C GLN A 226 -21.52 21.13 3.43
N GLU A 227 -20.94 21.88 4.38
CA GLU A 227 -20.68 23.32 4.23
C GLU A 227 -19.78 23.65 3.02
N ALA A 228 -18.77 22.82 2.74
CA ALA A 228 -17.90 23.03 1.58
C ALA A 228 -18.64 22.79 0.26
N LEU A 229 -19.51 21.78 0.21
CA LEU A 229 -20.39 21.52 -0.94
C LEU A 229 -21.37 22.67 -1.12
N GLU A 230 -22.06 23.09 -0.06
CA GLU A 230 -23.00 24.22 -0.09
C GLU A 230 -22.32 25.49 -0.59
N LYS A 231 -21.16 25.85 -0.03
CA LYS A 231 -20.39 27.02 -0.49
C LYS A 231 -19.93 26.92 -1.95
N PHE A 232 -19.58 25.72 -2.41
CA PHE A 232 -19.17 25.49 -3.79
C PHE A 232 -20.36 25.68 -4.75
N TYR A 233 -21.52 25.12 -4.41
CA TYR A 233 -22.71 25.20 -5.24
C TYR A 233 -23.50 26.50 -5.09
N ASP A 234 -23.44 27.21 -3.96
CA ASP A 234 -24.03 28.55 -3.83
C ASP A 234 -23.39 29.55 -4.82
N ARG A 235 -22.14 29.29 -5.24
CA ARG A 235 -21.47 30.05 -6.30
C ARG A 235 -21.94 29.65 -7.70
N GLU A 236 -22.39 28.42 -7.90
CA GLU A 236 -22.96 27.95 -9.16
C GLU A 236 -24.49 28.11 -9.12
N LEU A 237 -25.05 29.07 -9.85
CA LEU A 237 -26.48 29.44 -9.88
C LEU A 237 -27.48 28.28 -10.16
N ASN A 238 -27.02 27.05 -10.40
CA ASN A 238 -27.83 25.83 -10.46
C ASN A 238 -27.03 24.65 -9.89
N PRO A 239 -27.29 24.17 -8.65
CA PRO A 239 -26.71 22.91 -8.19
C PRO A 239 -27.14 21.78 -9.13
N PRO A 240 -26.25 20.83 -9.45
CA PRO A 240 -26.62 19.68 -10.25
C PRO A 240 -27.75 18.93 -9.53
N THR A 241 -28.77 18.52 -10.30
CA THR A 241 -29.75 17.54 -9.82
C THR A 241 -28.99 16.29 -9.39
N GLN A 242 -28.97 16.01 -8.08
CA GLN A 242 -28.26 14.90 -7.43
C GLN A 242 -28.32 13.63 -8.30
N PRO A 243 -27.15 13.05 -8.65
CA PRO A 243 -26.33 12.34 -7.66
C PRO A 243 -24.80 12.51 -7.78
N SER A 244 -24.27 13.63 -8.28
CA SER A 244 -22.83 13.76 -8.60
C SER A 244 -22.13 14.94 -7.91
N LEU A 245 -22.59 15.35 -6.72
CA LEU A 245 -22.10 16.54 -6.01
C LEU A 245 -20.61 16.47 -5.63
N VAL A 246 -20.15 15.32 -5.14
CA VAL A 246 -18.75 15.10 -4.75
C VAL A 246 -17.88 14.95 -5.99
N TYR A 247 -18.37 14.24 -7.01
CA TYR A 247 -17.66 14.10 -8.28
C TYR A 247 -17.44 15.45 -8.97
N GLU A 248 -18.49 16.26 -9.07
CA GLU A 248 -18.39 17.61 -9.66
C GLU A 248 -17.49 18.52 -8.83
N PHE A 249 -17.57 18.44 -7.50
CA PHE A 249 -16.65 19.16 -6.64
C PHE A 249 -15.19 18.86 -6.97
N TYR A 250 -14.81 17.58 -7.05
CA TYR A 250 -13.40 17.22 -7.36
C TYR A 250 -12.98 17.49 -8.80
N THR A 251 -13.91 17.52 -9.76
CA THR A 251 -13.59 17.73 -11.18
C THR A 251 -13.60 19.21 -11.58
N LYS A 252 -14.42 20.04 -10.92
CA LYS A 252 -14.57 21.47 -11.25
C LYS A 252 -13.87 22.40 -10.25
N CYS A 253 -13.53 21.96 -9.04
CA CYS A 253 -12.85 22.81 -8.07
C CYS A 253 -11.46 23.22 -8.59
N PRO A 254 -11.15 24.53 -8.67
CA PRO A 254 -9.84 25.00 -9.11
C PRO A 254 -8.71 24.45 -8.24
N LEU A 255 -7.60 24.03 -8.84
CA LEU A 255 -6.43 23.51 -8.10
C LEU A 255 -5.86 24.51 -7.06
N SER A 256 -6.10 25.81 -7.22
CA SER A 256 -5.74 26.82 -6.22
C SER A 256 -6.59 26.76 -4.95
N ASP A 257 -7.83 26.27 -5.06
CA ASP A 257 -8.74 26.05 -3.94
C ASP A 257 -8.56 24.63 -3.34
N VAL A 258 -7.83 23.76 -4.06
CA VAL A 258 -7.52 22.38 -3.66
C VAL A 258 -6.55 22.32 -2.46
N GLU A 259 -5.70 23.32 -2.25
CA GLU A 259 -4.89 23.40 -1.01
C GLU A 259 -5.75 23.55 0.26
N MET A 260 -7.00 24.02 0.13
CA MET A 260 -7.99 23.99 1.22
C MET A 260 -8.62 22.60 1.42
N LEU A 261 -8.40 21.66 0.51
CA LEU A 261 -8.96 20.30 0.61
C LEU A 261 -8.16 19.46 1.58
N ARG A 262 -6.83 19.57 1.63
CA ARG A 262 -6.02 18.77 2.55
C ARG A 262 -6.14 19.32 3.97
N ARG A 263 -7.01 18.71 4.78
CA ARG A 263 -7.16 19.06 6.20
C ARG A 263 -6.03 18.45 7.02
N ASP A 264 -5.73 19.04 8.18
CA ASP A 264 -4.73 18.47 9.10
C ASP A 264 -5.03 17.00 9.43
N SER A 265 -6.31 16.67 9.65
CA SER A 265 -6.78 15.30 9.92
C SER A 265 -6.57 14.30 8.77
N SER A 266 -6.15 14.77 7.59
CA SER A 266 -5.85 13.91 6.44
C SER A 266 -4.47 13.27 6.55
N ASP A 267 -3.54 13.86 7.30
CA ASP A 267 -2.22 13.28 7.49
C ASP A 267 -2.32 11.90 8.16
N LEU A 268 -1.48 10.96 7.75
CA LEU A 268 -1.49 9.58 8.23
C LEU A 268 -1.31 9.48 9.75
N MET A 269 -0.50 10.37 10.35
CA MET A 269 -0.19 10.35 11.79
C MET A 269 -1.20 11.12 12.63
N THR A 270 -2.14 11.83 12.02
CA THR A 270 -3.07 12.69 12.74
C THR A 270 -4.33 11.95 13.16
N VAL A 271 -4.92 12.43 14.26
CA VAL A 271 -6.19 11.92 14.75
C VAL A 271 -7.29 12.23 13.73
N LYS A 272 -8.00 11.18 13.31
CA LYS A 272 -9.12 11.28 12.38
C LYS A 272 -10.34 11.84 13.12
N THR A 273 -10.94 12.88 12.54
CA THR A 273 -12.06 13.61 13.17
C THR A 273 -13.43 13.21 12.63
N ARG A 274 -13.48 12.61 11.43
CA ARG A 274 -14.71 12.13 10.79
C ARG A 274 -14.76 10.61 10.80
N MET A 275 -15.96 10.06 10.97
CA MET A 275 -16.14 8.62 10.90
C MET A 275 -15.93 8.11 9.48
N LEU A 276 -15.47 6.87 9.35
CA LEU A 276 -15.11 6.34 8.04
C LEU A 276 -16.36 6.10 7.18
N TRP A 277 -17.44 5.65 7.81
CA TRP A 277 -18.73 5.42 7.14
C TRP A 277 -19.40 6.71 6.64
N ASP A 278 -19.05 7.88 7.18
CA ASP A 278 -19.50 9.17 6.63
C ASP A 278 -18.72 9.60 5.37
N LYS A 279 -17.50 9.08 5.22
CA LYS A 279 -16.61 9.41 4.09
C LYS A 279 -16.75 8.41 2.96
N MET A 280 -17.09 7.16 3.28
CA MET A 280 -17.13 6.06 2.31
C MET A 280 -18.17 6.27 1.20
N PRO A 281 -19.42 6.71 1.46
CA PRO A 281 -20.38 7.02 0.40
C PRO A 281 -19.89 8.09 -0.57
N MET A 282 -19.17 9.11 -0.07
CA MET A 282 -18.57 10.16 -0.92
C MET A 282 -17.46 9.60 -1.82
N LEU A 283 -16.66 8.66 -1.31
CA LEU A 283 -15.67 7.96 -2.14
C LEU A 283 -16.36 7.14 -3.23
N ILE A 284 -17.44 6.43 -2.88
CA ILE A 284 -18.18 5.58 -3.80
C ILE A 284 -18.80 6.42 -4.91
N GLU A 285 -19.42 7.55 -4.58
CA GLU A 285 -19.94 8.50 -5.58
C GLU A 285 -18.83 8.93 -6.56
N LEU A 286 -17.67 9.36 -6.04
CA LEU A 286 -16.53 9.76 -6.86
C LEU A 286 -16.06 8.63 -7.78
N ILE A 287 -15.98 7.38 -7.28
CA ILE A 287 -15.61 6.20 -8.08
C ILE A 287 -16.67 5.92 -9.15
N VAL A 288 -17.95 5.88 -8.78
CA VAL A 288 -19.05 5.55 -9.68
C VAL A 288 -19.10 6.55 -10.82
N GLU A 289 -19.12 7.84 -10.53
CA GLU A 289 -19.25 8.87 -11.56
C GLU A 289 -18.00 8.94 -12.45
N SER A 290 -16.80 8.79 -11.89
CA SER A 290 -15.56 8.76 -12.68
C SER A 290 -15.52 7.55 -13.62
N LEU A 291 -15.93 6.37 -13.15
CA LEU A 291 -15.98 5.18 -13.98
C LEU A 291 -17.14 5.22 -14.98
N ARG A 292 -18.28 5.83 -14.65
CA ARG A 292 -19.38 6.07 -15.60
C ARG A 292 -18.95 7.00 -16.73
N ALA A 293 -18.19 8.06 -16.45
CA ALA A 293 -17.63 8.95 -17.47
C ALA A 293 -16.74 8.18 -18.46
N ARG A 294 -16.07 7.11 -18.02
CA ARG A 294 -15.18 6.29 -18.85
C ARG A 294 -15.88 5.13 -19.56
N TYR A 295 -16.74 4.39 -18.87
CA TYR A 295 -17.31 3.12 -19.31
C TYR A 295 -18.81 3.20 -19.68
N GLY A 296 -19.44 4.34 -19.40
CA GLY A 296 -20.87 4.55 -19.54
C GLY A 296 -21.70 3.92 -18.41
N GLY A 297 -23.02 4.00 -18.57
CA GLY A 297 -24.01 3.55 -17.59
C GLY A 297 -24.79 4.72 -16.98
N SER A 298 -26.10 4.53 -16.80
CA SER A 298 -26.98 5.55 -16.22
C SER A 298 -27.03 5.51 -14.68
N ASN A 299 -26.61 4.40 -14.08
CA ASN A 299 -26.60 4.16 -12.64
C ASN A 299 -25.52 3.12 -12.28
N GLU A 300 -25.33 2.85 -10.98
CA GLU A 300 -24.33 1.90 -10.47
C GLU A 300 -24.51 0.48 -11.03
N SER A 301 -25.75 -0.03 -11.07
CA SER A 301 -26.02 -1.39 -11.57
C SER A 301 -25.66 -1.54 -13.05
N GLU A 302 -25.97 -0.54 -13.86
CA GLU A 302 -25.55 -0.54 -15.27
C GLU A 302 -24.03 -0.45 -15.41
N LEU A 303 -23.36 0.40 -14.62
CA LEU A 303 -21.90 0.48 -14.59
C LEU A 303 -21.30 -0.90 -14.27
N VAL A 304 -21.81 -1.59 -13.24
CA VAL A 304 -21.37 -2.96 -12.89
C VAL A 304 -21.48 -3.90 -14.10
N GLY A 305 -22.59 -3.85 -14.83
CA GLY A 305 -22.77 -4.63 -16.06
C GLY A 305 -21.73 -4.29 -17.14
N ARG A 306 -21.42 -3.00 -17.34
CA ARG A 306 -20.40 -2.52 -18.28
C ARG A 306 -19.00 -2.99 -17.88
N LEU A 307 -18.61 -2.85 -16.62
CA LEU A 307 -17.29 -3.28 -16.12
C LEU A 307 -17.08 -4.79 -16.31
N LYS A 308 -18.10 -5.61 -16.01
CA LYS A 308 -18.07 -7.06 -16.24
C LYS A 308 -17.94 -7.39 -17.73
N SER A 309 -18.65 -6.67 -18.60
CA SER A 309 -18.55 -6.84 -20.05
C SER A 309 -17.14 -6.54 -20.57
N VAL A 310 -16.54 -5.41 -20.15
CA VAL A 310 -15.17 -5.03 -20.53
C VAL A 310 -14.16 -6.06 -20.06
N ARG A 311 -14.28 -6.55 -18.82
CA ARG A 311 -13.40 -7.61 -18.29
C ARG A 311 -13.43 -8.87 -19.17
N ASN A 312 -14.58 -9.23 -19.72
CA ASN A 312 -14.72 -10.43 -20.56
C ASN A 312 -14.10 -10.26 -21.95
N MET A 313 -13.91 -9.02 -22.42
CA MET A 313 -13.30 -8.73 -23.72
C MET A 313 -11.76 -8.70 -23.70
N ILE A 314 -11.18 -8.37 -22.53
CA ILE A 314 -9.73 -8.42 -22.26
C ILE A 314 -9.32 -9.87 -21.97
#